data_AF-C3YR66-F1
#
_entry.id   AF-C3YR66-F1
#
_cell.length_a   1.000
_cell.length_b   1.000
_cell.length_c   1.000
_cell.angle_alpha   90.00
_cell.angle_beta   90.00
_cell.angle_gamma   90.00
#
_symmetry.space_group_name_H-M   'P 1'
#
loop_
_entity.id
_entity.type
_entity.pdbx_description
1 polymer ?
#
loop_
_entity_poly.entity_id
_entity_poly.type
_entity_poly.pdbx_seq_one_letter_code
_entity_poly.pdbx_strand_id
1 'polypeptide(L)'
;MTSGAKSSKFSHKDLQTTRITRDEADVSSLVDLMENNWINPMSSEEPDLVSLSTDSVAHPSLHISNAHQMGEDAYVSFRRNRLEQDPPEVKFHDKLTKLKLKTFSNIGTKKTSEKGKTKEVVLQVDRNLFRHIILIAESRQLRIKYVLTHPLGPLPWSLANADGTLRKTNKAALARELESRVSPAKDTPSSIHLSDRWHEHPAKDQRQQHNVFWASKHHNVHSSDGSCEQSQN
;
A
#
# COMPACT_ATOMS: atom_id res chain seq x y z
N MET A 1 -11.62 60.49 50.68
CA MET A 1 -12.08 59.09 50.71
C MET A 1 -12.38 58.68 49.28
N THR A 2 -11.44 58.04 48.59
CA THR A 2 -11.67 57.50 47.23
C THR A 2 -11.58 55.98 47.30
N SER A 3 -12.70 55.35 46.95
CA SER A 3 -12.98 53.93 47.05
C SER A 3 -12.14 53.13 46.05
N GLY A 4 -11.47 52.08 46.53
CA GLY A 4 -10.74 51.14 45.69
C GLY A 4 -11.70 50.24 44.91
N ALA A 5 -11.76 50.41 43.60
CA ALA A 5 -12.35 49.44 42.69
C ALA A 5 -11.35 48.28 42.49
N LYS A 6 -11.57 47.16 43.18
CA LYS A 6 -10.90 45.90 42.85
C LYS A 6 -11.56 45.34 41.59
N SER A 7 -10.95 45.55 40.42
CA SER A 7 -11.40 44.90 39.19
C SER A 7 -11.28 43.38 39.35
N SER A 8 -12.38 42.67 39.07
CA SER A 8 -12.49 41.24 39.28
C SER A 8 -11.55 40.46 38.37
N LYS A 9 -10.65 39.68 38.95
CA LYS A 9 -9.73 38.76 38.25
C LYS A 9 -10.44 37.49 37.75
N PHE A 10 -11.48 37.64 36.94
CA PHE A 10 -12.04 36.54 36.16
C PHE A 10 -11.74 36.78 34.69
N SER A 11 -10.45 36.68 34.32
CA SER A 11 -10.08 36.52 32.92
C SER A 11 -10.15 35.02 32.60
N HIS A 12 -10.97 34.67 31.62
CA HIS A 12 -11.06 33.29 31.13
C HIS A 12 -9.67 32.83 30.69
N LYS A 13 -9.33 31.55 30.89
CA LYS A 13 -7.99 31.03 30.55
C LYS A 13 -7.63 31.25 29.08
N ASP A 14 -8.63 31.27 28.21
CA ASP A 14 -8.45 31.49 26.77
C ASP A 14 -8.13 32.95 26.41
N LEU A 15 -8.45 33.90 27.29
CA LEU A 15 -8.12 35.32 27.10
C LEU A 15 -6.72 35.67 27.66
N GLN A 16 -5.97 34.68 28.13
CA GLN A 16 -4.58 34.89 28.52
C GLN A 16 -3.73 35.09 27.26
N THR A 17 -2.87 36.10 27.28
CA THR A 17 -1.96 36.43 26.16
C THR A 17 -1.14 35.21 25.72
N THR A 18 -0.68 34.38 26.67
CA THR A 18 0.07 33.16 26.37
C THR A 18 -0.74 32.09 25.64
N ARG A 19 -2.07 32.10 25.77
CA ARG A 19 -2.96 31.19 25.02
C ARG A 19 -3.20 31.74 23.62
N ILE A 20 -3.54 33.03 23.52
CA ILE A 20 -3.75 33.74 22.26
C ILE A 20 -2.52 33.61 21.34
N THR A 21 -1.32 33.91 21.85
CA THR A 21 -0.08 33.81 21.06
C THR A 21 0.21 32.38 20.57
N ARG A 22 -0.18 31.36 21.35
CA ARG A 22 -0.01 29.96 20.92
C ARG A 22 -1.02 29.60 19.84
N ASP A 23 -2.28 29.98 20.01
CA ASP A 23 -3.32 29.70 19.03
C ASP A 23 -3.01 30.42 17.70
N GLU A 24 -2.51 31.65 17.75
CA GLU A 24 -2.01 32.37 16.56
C GLU A 24 -0.84 31.64 15.90
N ALA A 25 0.14 31.16 16.68
CA ALA A 25 1.26 30.39 16.15
C ALA A 25 0.81 29.05 15.52
N ASP A 26 -0.16 28.36 16.14
CA ASP A 26 -0.73 27.11 15.64
C ASP A 26 -1.50 27.36 14.32
N VAL A 27 -2.27 28.45 14.24
CA VAL A 27 -2.96 28.87 13.00
C VAL A 27 -1.94 29.22 11.92
N SER A 28 -0.91 30.01 12.22
CA SER A 28 0.14 30.31 11.26
C SER A 28 0.85 29.05 10.77
N SER A 29 1.11 28.09 11.65
CA SER A 29 1.71 26.80 11.26
C SER A 29 0.78 26.00 10.35
N LEU A 30 -0.53 26.04 10.56
CA LEU A 30 -1.50 25.36 9.70
C LEU A 30 -1.56 26.02 8.32
N VAL A 31 -1.58 27.34 8.27
CA VAL A 31 -1.59 28.12 7.02
C VAL A 31 -0.31 27.85 6.24
N ASP A 32 0.86 27.89 6.89
CA ASP A 32 2.15 27.56 6.26
C ASP A 32 2.19 26.12 5.72
N LEU A 33 1.60 25.17 6.45
CA LEU A 33 1.44 23.80 5.97
C LEU A 33 0.59 23.75 4.69
N MET A 34 -0.57 24.42 4.69
CA MET A 34 -1.52 24.39 3.58
C MET A 34 -1.02 25.14 2.34
N GLU A 35 -0.33 26.26 2.51
CA GLU A 35 0.11 27.13 1.41
C GLU A 35 1.47 26.72 0.84
N ASN A 36 2.41 26.29 1.69
CA ASN A 36 3.80 26.06 1.28
C ASN A 36 4.21 24.58 1.23
N ASN A 37 3.55 23.70 1.97
CA ASN A 37 3.95 22.28 2.06
C ASN A 37 2.96 21.32 1.39
N TRP A 38 1.67 21.64 1.37
CA TRP A 38 0.65 20.81 0.75
C TRP A 38 0.53 21.12 -0.74
N ILE A 39 0.60 20.06 -1.53
CA ILE A 39 0.34 20.07 -2.97
C ILE A 39 -1.17 20.20 -3.17
N ASN A 40 -1.60 21.22 -3.91
CA ASN A 40 -2.98 21.43 -4.28
C ASN A 40 -3.27 20.65 -5.58
N PRO A 41 -3.99 19.52 -5.51
CA PRO A 41 -4.24 18.67 -6.68
C PRO A 41 -5.13 19.31 -7.76
N MET A 42 -5.70 20.49 -7.48
CA MET A 42 -6.58 21.24 -8.39
C MET A 42 -5.93 22.53 -8.92
N SER A 43 -4.68 22.81 -8.55
CA SER A 43 -3.94 23.97 -9.06
C SER A 43 -3.44 23.71 -10.48
N SER A 44 -3.46 24.75 -11.32
CA SER A 44 -3.04 24.67 -12.72
C SER A 44 -1.52 24.79 -12.92
N GLU A 45 -0.76 25.06 -11.87
CA GLU A 45 0.69 25.37 -11.92
C GLU A 45 1.59 24.22 -11.45
N GLU A 46 1.03 23.04 -11.20
CA GLU A 46 1.70 21.93 -10.51
C GLU A 46 2.35 20.89 -11.44
N PRO A 47 3.34 20.12 -10.95
CA PRO A 47 4.06 19.15 -11.76
C PRO A 47 3.13 18.11 -12.40
N ASP A 48 3.42 17.80 -13.66
CA ASP A 48 2.60 17.04 -14.62
C ASP A 48 2.07 15.67 -14.10
N LEU A 49 2.67 15.10 -13.05
CA LEU A 49 2.21 13.85 -12.44
C LEU A 49 2.69 13.68 -10.98
N VAL A 50 1.76 13.50 -10.03
CA VAL A 50 2.05 13.27 -8.59
C VAL A 50 1.38 11.99 -8.11
N SER A 51 2.06 11.22 -7.24
CA SER A 51 1.45 10.04 -6.61
C SER A 51 0.70 10.41 -5.32
N LEU A 52 -0.62 10.24 -5.30
CA LEU A 52 -1.47 10.58 -4.15
C LEU A 52 -1.20 9.76 -2.88
N SER A 53 -0.61 8.58 -2.99
CA SER A 53 -0.36 7.69 -1.83
C SER A 53 1.00 7.90 -1.19
N THR A 54 1.98 8.39 -1.96
CA THR A 54 3.36 8.61 -1.50
C THR A 54 3.78 10.07 -1.54
N ASP A 55 2.88 10.96 -1.98
CA ASP A 55 3.11 12.39 -2.16
C ASP A 55 4.37 12.69 -2.99
N SER A 56 4.70 11.76 -3.90
CA SER A 56 5.95 11.82 -4.67
C SER A 56 5.67 12.42 -6.04
N VAL A 57 6.34 13.53 -6.33
CA VAL A 57 6.35 14.15 -7.66
C VAL A 57 7.05 13.24 -8.66
N ALA A 58 6.48 13.08 -9.85
CA ALA A 58 7.08 12.32 -10.93
C ALA A 58 8.42 12.91 -11.33
N HIS A 59 9.45 12.07 -11.32
CA HIS A 59 10.70 12.42 -11.98
C HIS A 59 10.47 12.42 -13.51
N PRO A 60 11.09 13.34 -14.28
CA PRO A 60 10.96 13.38 -15.75
C PRO A 60 11.31 12.08 -16.47
N SER A 61 12.05 11.18 -15.81
CA SER A 61 12.39 9.86 -16.34
C SER A 61 11.31 8.79 -16.16
N LEU A 62 10.13 9.12 -15.62
CA LEU A 62 9.01 8.18 -15.59
C LEU A 62 8.42 8.04 -16.99
N HIS A 63 8.07 6.82 -17.36
CA HIS A 63 7.54 6.54 -18.69
C HIS A 63 6.00 6.55 -18.70
N ILE A 64 5.36 7.05 -17.64
CA ILE A 64 3.90 6.94 -17.47
C ILE A 64 3.18 7.76 -18.53
N SER A 65 3.57 9.03 -18.72
CA SER A 65 2.96 9.91 -19.73
C SER A 65 3.18 9.42 -21.16
N ASN A 66 4.32 8.77 -21.43
CA ASN A 66 4.68 8.27 -22.75
C ASN A 66 4.35 6.79 -22.98
N ALA A 67 3.73 6.11 -22.01
CA ALA A 67 3.51 4.66 -22.05
C ALA A 67 2.68 4.24 -23.27
N HIS A 68 1.68 5.05 -23.62
CA HIS A 68 0.85 4.84 -24.80
C HIS A 68 1.69 4.86 -26.09
N GLN A 69 2.47 5.93 -26.30
CA GLN A 69 3.31 6.07 -27.49
C GLN A 69 4.35 4.94 -27.59
N MET A 70 4.97 4.56 -26.48
CA MET A 70 5.92 3.44 -26.45
C MET A 70 5.26 2.11 -26.82
N GLY A 71 3.98 1.92 -26.49
CA GLY A 71 3.18 0.76 -26.89
C GLY A 71 2.88 0.76 -28.39
N GLU A 72 2.49 1.91 -28.94
CA GLU A 72 2.27 2.10 -30.37
C GLU A 72 3.55 1.83 -31.18
N ASP A 73 4.69 2.37 -30.76
CA ASP A 73 5.97 2.14 -31.43
C ASP A 73 6.36 0.64 -31.40
N ALA A 74 6.09 -0.05 -30.28
CA ALA A 74 6.29 -1.49 -30.16
C ALA A 74 5.34 -2.30 -31.05
N TYR A 75 4.11 -1.83 -31.24
CA TYR A 75 3.16 -2.45 -32.15
C TYR A 75 3.57 -2.26 -33.62
N VAL A 76 3.94 -1.04 -34.01
CA VAL A 76 4.38 -0.72 -35.37
C VAL A 76 5.64 -1.51 -35.74
N SER A 77 6.60 -1.64 -34.82
CA SER A 77 7.79 -2.48 -35.04
C SER A 77 7.45 -3.97 -35.15
N PHE A 78 6.53 -4.49 -34.33
CA PHE A 78 6.05 -5.87 -34.46
C PHE A 78 5.42 -6.13 -35.83
N ARG A 79 4.51 -5.24 -36.26
CA ARG A 79 3.80 -5.35 -37.55
C ARG A 79 4.78 -5.35 -38.71
N ARG A 80 5.71 -4.40 -38.74
CA ARG A 80 6.71 -4.28 -39.79
C ARG A 80 7.62 -5.51 -39.86
N ASN A 81 8.19 -5.93 -38.74
CA ASN A 81 9.26 -6.92 -38.72
C ASN A 81 8.76 -8.36 -38.88
N ARG A 82 7.48 -8.62 -38.58
CA ARG A 82 6.92 -10.00 -38.59
C ARG A 82 5.79 -10.23 -39.57
N LEU A 83 5.06 -9.20 -39.99
CA LEU A 83 3.84 -9.36 -40.82
C LEU A 83 3.97 -8.73 -42.21
N GLU A 84 4.63 -7.57 -42.32
CA GLU A 84 4.66 -6.80 -43.57
C GLU A 84 5.84 -7.16 -44.49
N GLN A 85 6.94 -7.71 -43.95
CA GLN A 85 8.10 -8.11 -44.74
C GLN A 85 8.02 -9.56 -45.22
N ASP A 86 8.38 -9.80 -46.49
CA ASP A 86 8.56 -11.12 -47.08
C ASP A 86 9.96 -11.25 -47.70
N PRO A 87 10.87 -12.08 -47.15
CA PRO A 87 10.67 -12.91 -45.96
C PRO A 87 10.69 -12.09 -44.64
N PRO A 88 10.01 -12.57 -43.57
CA PRO A 88 10.01 -11.87 -42.27
C PRO A 88 11.40 -11.79 -41.64
N GLU A 89 11.75 -10.65 -41.05
CA GLU A 89 13.01 -10.43 -40.34
C GLU A 89 13.09 -11.28 -39.05
N VAL A 90 11.96 -11.44 -38.37
CA VAL A 90 11.82 -12.26 -37.15
C VAL A 90 10.62 -13.19 -37.30
N LYS A 91 10.73 -14.44 -36.83
CA LYS A 91 9.61 -15.39 -36.95
C LYS A 91 8.44 -14.93 -36.10
N PHE A 92 7.23 -15.19 -36.60
CA PHE A 92 6.01 -14.82 -35.91
C PHE A 92 5.92 -15.35 -34.46
N HIS A 93 6.39 -16.57 -34.21
CA HIS A 93 6.32 -17.24 -32.92
C HIS A 93 7.48 -16.94 -31.96
N ASP A 94 8.45 -16.13 -32.36
CA ASP A 94 9.58 -15.79 -31.49
C ASP A 94 9.11 -14.93 -30.30
N LYS A 95 9.75 -15.08 -29.15
CA LYS A 95 9.36 -14.41 -27.91
C LYS A 95 9.35 -12.88 -28.08
N LEU A 96 8.29 -12.22 -27.62
CA LEU A 96 8.21 -10.76 -27.57
C LEU A 96 8.80 -10.24 -26.26
N THR A 97 9.75 -9.31 -26.35
CA THR A 97 10.35 -8.69 -25.17
C THR A 97 9.39 -7.70 -24.53
N LYS A 98 9.17 -7.81 -23.21
CA LYS A 98 8.36 -6.85 -22.45
C LYS A 98 9.10 -5.51 -22.32
N LEU A 99 8.41 -4.41 -22.61
CA LEU A 99 8.91 -3.06 -22.36
C LEU A 99 9.05 -2.84 -20.84
N LYS A 100 10.26 -2.54 -20.38
CA LYS A 100 10.54 -2.22 -18.97
C LYS A 100 10.25 -0.74 -18.70
N LEU A 101 8.96 -0.40 -18.54
CA LEU A 101 8.53 0.96 -18.25
C LEU A 101 8.90 1.36 -16.81
N LYS A 102 9.41 2.58 -16.64
CA LYS A 102 9.67 3.15 -15.32
C LYS A 102 8.40 3.78 -14.77
N THR A 103 7.91 3.28 -13.63
CA THR A 103 6.71 3.78 -12.93
C THR A 103 7.05 4.28 -11.52
N PHE A 104 6.09 4.87 -10.80
CA PHE A 104 6.28 5.33 -9.41
C PHE A 104 6.79 4.24 -8.46
N SER A 105 6.48 2.97 -8.72
CA SER A 105 7.02 1.84 -7.95
C SER A 105 8.55 1.76 -7.99
N ASN A 106 9.17 2.31 -9.03
CA ASN A 106 10.63 2.33 -9.18
C ASN A 106 11.27 3.51 -8.44
N ILE A 107 10.52 4.60 -8.19
CA ILE A 107 10.95 5.74 -7.38
C ILE A 107 10.89 5.38 -5.89
N GLY A 108 9.86 4.63 -5.49
CA GLY A 108 9.60 4.21 -4.12
C GLY A 108 10.46 3.05 -3.60
N THR A 109 11.67 2.84 -4.14
CA THR A 109 12.62 1.95 -3.47
C THR A 109 13.06 2.61 -2.18
N LYS A 110 12.28 2.38 -1.11
CA LYS A 110 12.78 2.47 0.26
C LYS A 110 14.14 1.82 0.23
N LYS A 111 15.19 2.59 0.52
CA LYS A 111 16.54 2.06 0.74
C LYS A 111 16.33 0.83 1.61
N THR A 112 16.51 -0.36 1.04
CA THR A 112 16.51 -1.58 1.83
C THR A 112 17.60 -1.30 2.84
N SER A 113 17.19 -1.17 4.11
CA SER A 113 18.10 -0.90 5.23
C SER A 113 19.33 -1.74 4.99
N GLU A 114 20.48 -1.09 4.87
CA GLU A 114 21.78 -1.75 4.67
C GLU A 114 21.82 -3.00 5.56
N LYS A 115 22.27 -4.10 4.96
CA LYS A 115 22.32 -5.45 5.52
C LYS A 115 23.12 -5.41 6.84
N GLY A 116 22.45 -5.07 7.95
CA GLY A 116 23.10 -4.70 9.22
C GLY A 116 22.20 -3.91 10.18
N LYS A 117 21.56 -2.83 9.71
CA LYS A 117 20.81 -1.90 10.59
C LYS A 117 19.51 -2.48 11.17
N THR A 118 18.89 -3.44 10.49
CA THR A 118 17.65 -4.08 10.96
C THR A 118 17.83 -4.80 12.30
N LYS A 119 18.99 -5.43 12.54
CA LYS A 119 19.26 -6.13 13.81
C LYS A 119 19.38 -5.14 14.97
N GLU A 120 20.04 -4.02 14.73
CA GLU A 120 20.21 -2.95 15.72
C GLU A 120 18.86 -2.31 16.09
N VAL A 121 18.00 -2.04 15.10
CA VAL A 121 16.66 -1.51 15.32
C VAL A 121 15.83 -2.47 16.18
N VAL A 122 15.85 -3.77 15.90
CA VAL A 122 15.14 -4.78 16.71
C VAL A 122 15.66 -4.79 18.14
N LEU A 123 16.98 -4.77 18.34
CA LEU A 123 17.58 -4.74 19.69
C LEU A 123 17.23 -3.46 20.46
N GLN A 124 17.15 -2.31 19.80
CA GLN A 124 16.74 -1.05 20.43
C GLN A 124 15.28 -1.09 20.87
N VAL A 125 14.38 -1.63 20.02
CA VAL A 125 12.96 -1.79 20.35
C VAL A 125 12.78 -2.76 21.52
N ASP A 126 13.45 -3.91 21.49
CA ASP A 126 13.41 -4.88 22.58
C ASP A 126 13.97 -4.28 23.88
N ARG A 127 15.09 -3.55 23.83
CA ARG A 127 15.64 -2.86 25.00
C ARG A 127 14.64 -1.88 25.60
N ASN A 128 13.98 -1.09 24.77
CA ASN A 128 12.97 -0.15 25.22
C ASN A 128 11.77 -0.88 25.82
N LEU A 129 11.30 -1.96 25.21
CA LEU A 129 10.22 -2.79 25.73
C LEU A 129 10.58 -3.39 27.10
N PHE A 130 11.76 -4.02 27.23
CA PHE A 130 12.22 -4.59 28.50
C PHE A 130 12.38 -3.54 29.59
N ARG A 131 12.87 -2.34 29.25
CA ARG A 131 12.92 -1.21 30.20
C ARG A 131 11.55 -0.88 30.78
N HIS A 132 10.52 -0.77 29.93
CA HIS A 132 9.15 -0.51 30.38
C HIS A 132 8.61 -1.66 31.22
N ILE A 133 8.85 -2.91 30.81
CA ILE A 133 8.41 -4.09 31.56
C ILE A 133 9.02 -4.12 32.96
N ILE A 134 10.31 -3.82 33.11
CA ILE A 134 10.99 -3.79 34.41
C ILE A 134 10.39 -2.68 35.29
N LEU A 135 10.21 -1.48 34.75
CA LEU A 135 9.63 -0.35 35.47
C LEU A 135 8.19 -0.64 35.95
N ILE A 136 7.38 -1.23 35.08
CA ILE A 136 6.00 -1.62 35.41
C ILE A 136 5.99 -2.78 36.41
N ALA A 137 6.91 -3.73 36.29
CA ALA A 137 7.03 -4.85 37.20
C ALA A 137 7.39 -4.40 38.61
N GLU A 138 8.29 -3.43 38.75
CA GLU A 138 8.66 -2.83 40.03
C GLU A 138 7.50 -2.05 40.65
N SER A 139 6.85 -1.16 39.88
CA SER A 139 5.74 -0.34 40.39
C SER A 139 4.48 -1.12 40.74
N ARG A 140 4.23 -2.26 40.06
CA ARG A 140 3.02 -3.07 40.25
C ARG A 140 3.28 -4.43 40.90
N GLN A 141 4.50 -4.68 41.40
CA GLN A 141 4.92 -5.97 41.97
C GLN A 141 4.60 -7.18 41.07
N LEU A 142 4.74 -7.01 39.75
CA LEU A 142 4.45 -8.09 38.80
C LEU A 142 5.62 -9.06 38.75
N ARG A 143 5.32 -10.35 38.83
CA ARG A 143 6.30 -11.40 38.60
C ARG A 143 6.58 -11.50 37.11
N ILE A 144 7.75 -11.03 36.69
CA ILE A 144 8.22 -11.00 35.29
C ILE A 144 8.06 -12.35 34.59
N LYS A 145 8.26 -13.46 35.31
CA LYS A 145 8.04 -14.83 34.79
C LYS A 145 6.67 -15.01 34.11
N TYR A 146 5.61 -14.44 34.68
CA TYR A 146 4.25 -14.54 34.11
C TYR A 146 3.98 -13.51 33.00
N VAL A 147 4.70 -12.40 33.00
CA VAL A 147 4.61 -11.43 31.91
C VAL A 147 5.22 -12.01 30.63
N LEU A 148 6.37 -12.67 30.76
CA LEU A 148 7.09 -13.28 29.64
C LEU A 148 6.46 -14.57 29.08
N THR A 149 5.46 -15.16 29.75
CA THR A 149 4.69 -16.28 29.18
C THR A 149 3.66 -15.83 28.13
N HIS A 150 3.39 -14.53 28.03
CA HIS A 150 2.42 -13.98 27.09
C HIS A 150 3.13 -13.21 25.98
N PRO A 151 2.61 -13.20 24.75
CA PRO A 151 3.18 -12.42 23.66
C PRO A 151 3.13 -10.92 24.00
N LEU A 152 4.29 -10.27 23.97
CA LEU A 152 4.47 -8.85 24.32
C LEU A 152 4.23 -7.89 23.15
N GLY A 153 3.86 -8.43 22.00
CA GLY A 153 3.56 -7.68 20.78
C GLY A 153 2.50 -8.41 19.95
N PRO A 154 1.89 -7.71 18.99
CA PRO A 154 0.82 -8.27 18.16
C PRO A 154 1.29 -9.42 17.27
N LEU A 155 2.59 -9.47 16.94
CA LEU A 155 3.19 -10.55 16.15
C LEU A 155 4.64 -10.78 16.61
N PRO A 156 5.08 -12.04 16.82
CA PRO A 156 6.45 -12.31 17.21
C PRO A 156 7.43 -11.96 16.08
N TRP A 157 8.62 -11.47 16.44
CA TRP A 157 9.69 -11.12 15.51
C TRP A 157 10.20 -12.28 14.64
N SER A 158 9.89 -13.53 14.99
CA SER A 158 10.13 -14.69 14.13
C SER A 158 9.28 -14.66 12.86
N LEU A 159 8.09 -14.06 12.94
CA LEU A 159 7.11 -13.96 11.86
C LEU A 159 7.03 -12.55 11.26
N ALA A 160 7.53 -11.53 11.96
CA ALA A 160 7.46 -10.12 11.57
C ALA A 160 8.83 -9.52 11.23
N ASN A 161 8.84 -8.55 10.33
CA ASN A 161 9.94 -7.61 10.15
C ASN A 161 9.84 -6.47 11.17
N ALA A 162 10.94 -5.73 11.38
CA ALA A 162 11.00 -4.60 12.31
C ALA A 162 9.99 -3.47 12.01
N ASP A 163 9.52 -3.38 10.76
CA ASP A 163 8.50 -2.43 10.31
C ASP A 163 7.06 -2.94 10.53
N GLY A 164 6.89 -4.08 11.22
CA GLY A 164 5.59 -4.69 11.50
C GLY A 164 5.00 -5.49 10.32
N THR A 165 5.67 -5.53 9.17
CA THR A 165 5.22 -6.35 8.03
C THR A 165 5.52 -7.82 8.28
N LEU A 166 4.67 -8.74 7.79
CA LEU A 166 4.98 -10.17 7.88
C LEU A 166 6.22 -10.50 7.04
N ARG A 167 7.09 -11.35 7.58
CA ARG A 167 8.17 -11.97 6.80
C ARG A 167 7.57 -12.82 5.71
N LYS A 168 7.81 -12.44 4.45
CA LYS A 168 7.49 -13.27 3.29
C LYS A 168 8.37 -14.51 3.34
N THR A 169 7.80 -15.60 3.85
CA THR A 169 8.40 -16.93 3.81
C THR A 169 7.66 -17.77 2.78
N ASN A 170 8.37 -18.67 2.11
CA ASN A 170 7.69 -19.66 1.27
C ASN A 170 6.83 -20.54 2.18
N LYS A 171 5.51 -20.54 1.98
CA LYS A 171 4.54 -21.32 2.78
C LYS A 171 4.96 -22.79 2.91
N ALA A 172 5.54 -23.36 1.85
CA ALA A 172 6.03 -24.74 1.84
C ALA A 172 7.27 -24.94 2.73
N ALA A 173 8.15 -23.95 2.85
CA ALA A 173 9.34 -24.04 3.70
C ALA A 173 8.96 -24.00 5.19
N LEU A 174 8.00 -23.13 5.56
CA LEU A 174 7.48 -23.08 6.93
C LEU A 174 6.74 -24.37 7.28
N ALA A 175 5.89 -24.88 6.38
CA ALA A 175 5.17 -26.14 6.60
C ALA A 175 6.13 -27.30 6.88
N ARG A 176 7.18 -27.45 6.08
CA ARG A 176 8.20 -28.49 6.28
C ARG A 176 8.94 -28.36 7.62
N GLU A 177 9.26 -27.14 8.05
CA GLU A 177 9.88 -26.90 9.37
C GLU A 177 8.94 -27.16 10.54
N LEU A 178 7.62 -26.99 10.35
CA LEU A 178 6.63 -27.34 11.36
C LEU A 178 6.44 -28.86 11.41
N GLU A 179 6.34 -29.52 10.26
CA GLU A 179 6.23 -30.97 10.13
C GLU A 179 7.45 -31.69 10.73
N SER A 180 8.66 -31.16 10.56
CA SER A 180 9.88 -31.76 11.11
C SER A 180 9.92 -31.76 12.65
N ARG A 181 9.14 -30.89 13.30
CA ARG A 181 9.12 -30.70 14.75
C ARG A 181 7.93 -31.34 15.45
N VAL A 182 7.05 -32.00 14.69
CA VAL A 182 5.82 -32.60 15.21
C VAL A 182 5.77 -34.07 14.80
N SER A 183 5.58 -34.97 15.77
CA SER A 183 5.27 -36.36 15.46
C SER A 183 3.86 -36.46 14.86
N PRO A 184 3.65 -37.20 13.75
CA PRO A 184 2.33 -37.42 13.19
C PRO A 184 1.34 -37.88 14.25
N ALA A 185 0.18 -37.24 14.33
CA ALA A 185 -0.88 -37.67 15.23
C ALA A 185 -1.29 -39.11 14.87
N LYS A 186 -1.32 -40.01 15.87
CA LYS A 186 -1.65 -41.43 15.67
C LYS A 186 -3.07 -41.63 15.15
N ASP A 187 -3.96 -40.70 15.51
CA ASP A 187 -5.36 -40.68 15.08
C ASP A 187 -5.66 -39.30 14.48
N THR A 188 -5.68 -39.21 13.15
CA THR A 188 -6.39 -38.13 12.47
C THR A 188 -7.88 -38.48 12.47
N PRO A 189 -8.78 -37.61 12.95
CA PRO A 189 -10.21 -37.88 12.87
C PRO A 189 -10.60 -38.07 11.39
N SER A 190 -11.00 -39.30 11.04
CA SER A 190 -11.56 -39.61 9.74
C SER A 190 -12.89 -38.86 9.61
N SER A 191 -12.93 -37.91 8.67
CA SER A 191 -13.99 -36.92 8.43
C SER A 191 -14.00 -35.72 9.39
N ILE A 192 -13.22 -34.70 9.03
CA ILE A 192 -13.58 -33.34 9.39
C ILE A 192 -14.72 -32.97 8.44
N HIS A 193 -15.97 -33.07 8.91
CA HIS A 193 -17.06 -32.37 8.27
C HIS A 193 -16.77 -30.88 8.47
N LEU A 194 -16.31 -30.20 7.41
CA LEU A 194 -16.05 -28.77 7.44
C LEU A 194 -17.40 -28.06 7.63
N SER A 195 -17.81 -27.88 8.88
CA SER A 195 -18.89 -26.96 9.19
C SER A 195 -18.31 -25.55 9.06
N ASP A 196 -18.38 -25.01 7.85
CA ASP A 196 -18.13 -23.61 7.56
C ASP A 196 -19.16 -22.79 8.34
N ARG A 197 -18.83 -22.45 9.59
CA ARG A 197 -19.45 -21.35 10.32
C ARG A 197 -18.37 -20.37 10.71
N TRP A 198 -17.73 -19.82 9.69
CA TRP A 198 -17.15 -18.49 9.75
C TRP A 198 -18.23 -17.53 9.25
N HIS A 199 -18.81 -16.73 10.14
CA HIS A 199 -19.46 -15.50 9.71
C HIS A 199 -18.36 -14.53 9.31
N GLU A 200 -17.88 -14.68 8.08
CA GLU A 200 -17.15 -13.64 7.39
C GLU A 200 -18.12 -12.48 7.13
N HIS A 201 -17.89 -11.36 7.80
CA HIS A 201 -18.34 -10.09 7.24
C HIS A 201 -17.64 -9.93 5.88
N PRO A 202 -18.38 -9.68 4.78
CA PRO A 202 -17.77 -9.57 3.48
C PRO A 202 -16.84 -8.34 3.46
N ALA A 203 -15.54 -8.59 3.49
CA ALA A 203 -14.55 -7.65 3.01
C ALA A 203 -14.83 -7.47 1.52
N LYS A 204 -15.38 -6.32 1.14
CA LYS A 204 -15.56 -5.94 -0.26
C LYS A 204 -14.19 -5.88 -0.92
N ASP A 205 -13.82 -6.96 -1.60
CA ASP A 205 -12.66 -6.99 -2.48
C ASP A 205 -12.96 -6.13 -3.72
N GLN A 206 -12.52 -4.88 -3.66
CA GLN A 206 -12.69 -3.87 -4.69
C GLN A 206 -11.70 -4.06 -5.85
N ARG A 207 -11.36 -5.31 -6.19
CA ARG A 207 -10.37 -5.63 -7.22
C ARG A 207 -10.90 -6.50 -8.37
N GLN A 208 -12.20 -6.80 -8.39
CA GLN A 208 -12.84 -7.61 -9.44
C GLN A 208 -13.91 -6.86 -10.27
N GLN A 209 -14.37 -5.66 -9.89
CA GLN A 209 -15.44 -4.99 -10.64
C GLN A 209 -14.99 -4.22 -11.89
N HIS A 210 -13.69 -4.03 -12.14
CA HIS A 210 -13.25 -3.30 -13.32
C HIS A 210 -13.08 -4.16 -14.58
N ASN A 211 -13.20 -5.49 -14.49
CA ASN A 211 -13.06 -6.39 -15.65
C ASN A 211 -14.38 -6.85 -16.28
N VAL A 212 -15.54 -6.50 -15.71
CA VAL A 212 -16.85 -6.85 -16.31
C VAL A 212 -17.48 -5.65 -17.04
N PHE A 213 -17.03 -4.42 -16.78
CA PHE A 213 -17.62 -3.22 -17.40
C PHE A 213 -17.16 -2.96 -18.85
N TRP A 214 -16.04 -3.56 -19.30
CA TRP A 214 -15.55 -3.39 -20.68
C TRP A 214 -15.99 -4.49 -21.66
N ALA A 215 -16.57 -5.59 -21.19
CA ALA A 215 -16.98 -6.71 -22.05
C ALA A 215 -18.42 -6.58 -22.61
N SER A 216 -19.19 -5.56 -22.21
CA SER A 216 -20.61 -5.43 -22.58
C SER A 216 -20.94 -4.22 -23.47
N LYS A 217 -19.98 -3.72 -24.27
CA LYS A 217 -20.23 -2.60 -25.22
C LYS A 217 -19.83 -2.87 -26.68
N HIS A 218 -19.70 -4.13 -27.09
CA HIS A 218 -19.50 -4.46 -28.52
C HIS A 218 -20.28 -5.69 -28.99
N HIS A 219 -21.57 -5.79 -28.62
CA HIS A 219 -22.51 -6.66 -29.33
C HIS A 219 -23.89 -5.99 -29.36
N ASN A 220 -24.09 -5.12 -30.34
CA ASN A 220 -25.41 -4.90 -30.93
C ASN A 220 -25.23 -4.40 -32.37
N VAL A 221 -24.86 -5.31 -33.26
CA VAL A 221 -25.07 -5.13 -34.70
C VAL A 221 -26.52 -5.56 -34.93
N HIS A 222 -27.42 -4.59 -35.02
CA HIS A 222 -28.76 -4.83 -35.53
C HIS A 222 -28.67 -4.93 -37.04
N SER A 223 -29.00 -6.13 -37.50
CA SER A 223 -29.21 -6.50 -38.89
C SER A 223 -30.50 -5.87 -39.40
N SER A 224 -30.40 -5.06 -40.45
CA SER A 224 -31.53 -4.74 -41.32
C SER A 224 -30.97 -4.29 -42.66
N ASP A 225 -30.88 -5.21 -43.61
CA ASP A 225 -31.00 -4.91 -45.04
C ASP A 225 -31.71 -6.08 -45.72
N GLY A 226 -32.86 -5.77 -46.29
CA GLY A 226 -33.67 -6.67 -47.07
C GLY A 226 -33.27 -6.67 -48.54
N SER A 227 -33.65 -7.77 -49.20
CA SER A 227 -34.00 -7.89 -50.62
C SER A 227 -33.02 -7.39 -51.68
N CYS A 228 -32.44 -8.33 -52.44
CA CYS A 228 -32.67 -8.33 -53.88
C CYS A 228 -32.48 -9.72 -54.51
N GLU A 229 -33.15 -9.90 -55.64
CA GLU A 229 -33.65 -11.12 -56.24
C GLU A 229 -32.63 -12.13 -56.78
N GLN A 230 -33.10 -13.38 -56.79
CA GLN A 230 -32.63 -14.45 -57.66
C GLN A 230 -32.98 -14.12 -59.12
N SER A 231 -32.07 -14.40 -60.05
CA SER A 231 -32.43 -15.00 -61.33
C SER A 231 -31.25 -15.79 -61.90
N GLN A 232 -31.54 -17.06 -62.16
CA GLN A 232 -30.74 -18.01 -62.91
C GLN A 232 -31.03 -17.86 -64.42
N ASN A 233 -30.04 -18.26 -65.21
CA ASN A 233 -29.99 -18.49 -66.67
C ASN A 233 -29.90 -17.26 -67.59
#